data_AF-A0A1B9ANN6-F1
#
_entry.id   AF-A0A1B9ANN6-F1
#
_cell.length_a   1.000
_cell.length_b   1.000
_cell.length_c   1.000
_cell.angle_alpha   90.00
_cell.angle_beta   90.00
_cell.angle_gamma   90.00
#
_symmetry.space_group_name_H-M   'P 1'
#
loop_
_entity.id
_entity.type
_entity.pdbx_description
1 polymer ?
#
loop_
_entity_poly.entity_id
_entity_poly.type
_entity_poly.pdbx_seq_one_letter_code
_entity_poly.pdbx_strand_id
1 'polypeptide(L)'
;MEMILMVGLLLLLFSILYLIFHFIRKLFKKDKFLSKKLFYSTFLCGVILLVVGSFIYDNSKANLLNEEVAKSTELSQQVTKLKTEIKTLEKKVSTLEKTKKALETKNADLKAKETATLTEKESLSQQITELESKVSTLTKEKQTIATERDKLSEEVASLNSAASSSEESQNSFVDYGSSESEYYGNCTEARAAGAAPVRVGDPGYGRHLDRDGDGVGCE
;
A
#
# COMPACT_ATOMS: atom_id res chain seq x y z
N MET A 1 -36.85 -60.64 -15.20
CA MET A 1 -37.72 -59.98 -16.21
C MET A 1 -37.55 -60.61 -17.58
N GLU A 2 -36.32 -60.78 -18.08
CA GLU A 2 -36.05 -61.47 -19.36
C GLU A 2 -36.60 -62.89 -19.42
N MET A 3 -36.55 -63.63 -18.30
CA MET A 3 -37.16 -64.96 -18.17
C MET A 3 -38.66 -64.98 -18.46
N ILE A 4 -39.42 -63.95 -18.05
CA ILE A 4 -40.89 -63.89 -18.24
C ILE A 4 -41.22 -63.62 -19.72
N LEU A 5 -40.48 -62.71 -20.36
CA LEU A 5 -40.60 -62.43 -21.79
C LEU A 5 -40.23 -63.66 -22.64
N MET A 6 -39.15 -64.36 -22.28
CA MET A 6 -38.73 -65.59 -22.96
C MET A 6 -39.77 -66.70 -22.82
N VAL A 7 -40.35 -66.90 -21.63
CA VAL A 7 -41.41 -67.89 -21.40
C VAL A 7 -42.68 -67.52 -22.19
N GLY A 8 -43.08 -66.25 -22.21
CA GLY A 8 -44.23 -65.78 -23.00
C GLY A 8 -44.06 -66.02 -24.51
N LEU A 9 -42.87 -65.71 -25.04
CA LEU A 9 -42.53 -65.96 -26.45
C LEU A 9 -42.49 -67.45 -26.78
N LEU A 10 -41.94 -68.28 -25.89
CA LEU A 10 -41.86 -69.72 -26.09
C LEU A 10 -43.25 -70.38 -26.08
N LEU A 11 -44.18 -69.89 -25.24
CA LEU A 11 -45.59 -70.32 -25.26
C LEU A 11 -46.32 -69.88 -26.54
N LEU A 12 -46.04 -68.68 -27.06
CA LEU A 12 -46.56 -68.24 -28.35
C LEU A 12 -46.04 -69.09 -29.51
N LEU A 13 -44.73 -69.37 -29.54
CA LEU A 13 -44.12 -70.26 -30.54
C LEU A 13 -44.71 -71.66 -30.45
N PHE A 14 -44.88 -72.21 -29.25
CA PHE A 14 -45.52 -73.51 -29.05
C PHE A 14 -46.96 -73.53 -29.58
N SER A 15 -47.70 -72.44 -29.36
CA SER A 15 -49.08 -72.29 -29.86
C SER A 15 -49.14 -72.21 -31.40
N ILE A 16 -48.20 -71.48 -32.02
CA ILE A 16 -48.06 -71.40 -33.49
C ILE A 16 -47.66 -72.76 -34.08
N LEU A 17 -46.68 -73.44 -33.48
CA LEU A 17 -46.25 -74.78 -33.89
C LEU A 17 -47.38 -75.80 -33.75
N TYR A 18 -48.19 -75.69 -32.69
CA TYR A 18 -49.38 -76.53 -32.50
C TYR A 18 -50.41 -76.33 -33.63
N LEU A 19 -50.64 -75.09 -34.07
CA LEU A 19 -51.48 -74.79 -35.24
C LEU A 19 -50.91 -75.38 -36.52
N ILE A 20 -49.62 -75.19 -36.78
CA ILE A 20 -48.94 -75.70 -37.99
C ILE A 20 -49.02 -77.23 -38.01
N PHE A 21 -48.70 -77.89 -36.90
CA PHE A 21 -48.80 -79.35 -36.77
C PHE A 21 -50.23 -79.84 -37.02
N HIS A 22 -51.23 -79.16 -36.45
CA HIS A 22 -52.62 -79.51 -36.67
C HIS A 22 -53.04 -79.27 -38.13
N PHE A 23 -52.59 -78.19 -38.76
CA PHE A 23 -52.88 -77.85 -40.15
C PHE A 23 -52.29 -78.89 -41.12
N ILE A 24 -51.03 -79.26 -40.94
CA ILE A 24 -50.38 -80.35 -41.67
C ILE A 24 -51.18 -81.65 -41.47
N ARG A 25 -51.55 -81.98 -40.23
CA ARG A 25 -52.33 -83.19 -39.94
C ARG A 25 -53.72 -83.18 -40.55
N LYS A 26 -54.37 -82.01 -40.66
CA LYS A 26 -55.66 -81.82 -41.34
C LYS A 26 -55.55 -82.02 -42.86
N LEU A 27 -54.42 -81.67 -43.47
CA LEU A 27 -54.16 -81.93 -44.90
C LEU A 27 -53.99 -83.43 -45.18
N PHE A 28 -53.45 -84.21 -44.24
CA PHE A 28 -53.17 -85.64 -44.43
C PHE A 28 -54.23 -86.62 -43.89
N LYS A 29 -55.07 -86.24 -42.92
CA LYS A 29 -56.12 -87.09 -42.33
C LYS A 29 -57.39 -86.28 -42.11
N LYS A 30 -58.49 -86.64 -42.80
CA LYS A 30 -59.70 -85.81 -42.93
C LYS A 30 -60.50 -85.55 -41.64
N ASP A 31 -60.32 -86.30 -40.54
CA ASP A 31 -61.23 -86.24 -39.39
C ASP A 31 -60.57 -86.05 -38.03
N LYS A 32 -60.01 -84.86 -37.73
CA LYS A 32 -59.71 -84.46 -36.34
C LYS A 32 -60.05 -82.99 -36.08
N PHE A 33 -60.82 -82.75 -35.02
CA PHE A 33 -61.22 -81.41 -34.56
C PHE A 33 -60.13 -80.78 -33.70
N LEU A 34 -59.78 -79.53 -33.98
CA LEU A 34 -58.82 -78.73 -33.22
C LEU A 34 -59.32 -78.53 -31.78
N SER A 35 -58.48 -78.79 -30.77
CA SER A 35 -58.79 -78.43 -29.38
C SER A 35 -58.64 -76.93 -29.18
N LYS A 36 -59.71 -76.19 -29.50
CA LYS A 36 -59.76 -74.72 -29.37
C LYS A 36 -59.38 -74.25 -27.96
N LYS A 37 -59.82 -74.98 -26.92
CA LYS A 37 -59.53 -74.64 -25.52
C LYS A 37 -58.02 -74.66 -25.22
N LEU A 38 -57.30 -75.67 -25.71
CA LEU A 38 -55.87 -75.80 -25.47
C LEU A 38 -55.08 -74.71 -26.20
N PHE A 39 -55.41 -74.46 -27.48
CA PHE A 39 -54.77 -73.44 -28.29
C PHE A 39 -55.00 -72.02 -27.75
N TYR A 40 -56.26 -71.64 -27.51
CA TYR A 40 -56.57 -70.29 -27.02
C TYR A 40 -56.06 -70.07 -25.60
N SER A 41 -56.02 -71.10 -24.74
CA SER A 41 -55.47 -70.99 -23.38
C SER A 41 -53.96 -70.72 -23.40
N THR A 42 -53.18 -71.43 -24.23
CA THR A 42 -51.72 -71.23 -24.30
C THR A 42 -51.37 -69.94 -25.03
N PHE A 43 -52.11 -69.62 -26.10
CA PHE A 43 -51.93 -68.38 -26.85
C PHE A 43 -52.24 -67.16 -25.98
N LEU A 44 -53.40 -67.13 -25.31
CA LEU A 44 -53.80 -66.00 -24.48
C LEU A 44 -52.87 -65.83 -23.27
N CYS A 45 -52.45 -66.94 -22.63
CA CYS A 45 -51.46 -66.89 -21.55
C CYS A 45 -50.11 -66.35 -22.04
N GLY A 46 -49.63 -66.79 -23.21
CA GLY A 46 -48.39 -66.28 -23.81
C GLY A 46 -48.46 -64.79 -24.12
N VAL A 47 -49.58 -64.31 -24.67
CA VAL A 47 -49.81 -62.86 -24.93
C VAL A 47 -49.84 -62.08 -23.62
N ILE A 48 -50.57 -62.55 -22.60
CA ILE A 48 -50.66 -61.86 -21.30
C ILE A 48 -49.28 -61.76 -20.64
N LEU A 49 -48.51 -62.85 -20.64
CA LEU A 49 -47.16 -62.85 -20.07
C LEU A 49 -46.20 -61.94 -20.83
N LEU A 50 -46.34 -61.82 -22.15
CA LEU A 50 -45.54 -60.90 -22.96
C LEU A 50 -45.91 -59.45 -22.64
N VAL A 51 -47.20 -59.10 -22.60
CA VAL A 51 -47.68 -57.74 -22.29
C VAL A 51 -47.26 -57.32 -20.87
N VAL A 52 -47.48 -58.17 -19.88
CA VAL A 52 -47.08 -57.90 -18.49
C VAL A 52 -45.56 -57.85 -18.36
N GLY A 53 -44.85 -58.75 -19.04
CA GLY A 53 -43.38 -58.77 -19.07
C GLY A 53 -42.78 -57.49 -19.66
N SER A 54 -43.36 -56.94 -20.73
CA SER A 54 -42.90 -55.69 -21.36
C SER A 54 -43.11 -54.49 -20.45
N PHE A 55 -44.29 -54.38 -19.83
CA PHE A 55 -44.59 -53.25 -18.95
C PHE A 55 -43.67 -53.18 -17.72
N ILE A 56 -43.30 -54.35 -17.16
CA ILE A 56 -42.39 -54.41 -16.00
C ILE A 56 -40.94 -54.14 -16.43
N TYR A 57 -40.52 -54.62 -17.61
CA TYR A 57 -39.17 -54.42 -18.14
C TYR A 57 -38.85 -52.95 -18.40
N ASP A 58 -39.75 -52.21 -19.06
CA ASP A 58 -39.54 -50.80 -19.39
C ASP A 58 -39.44 -49.93 -18.13
N ASN A 59 -40.30 -50.16 -17.14
CA ASN A 59 -40.30 -49.41 -15.88
C ASN A 59 -39.00 -49.61 -15.07
N SER A 60 -38.47 -50.84 -15.00
CA SER A 60 -37.24 -51.09 -14.24
C SER A 60 -36.01 -50.49 -14.90
N LYS A 61 -35.92 -50.51 -16.24
CA LYS A 61 -34.78 -49.95 -16.97
C LYS A 61 -34.82 -48.42 -16.95
N ALA A 62 -36.01 -47.82 -17.01
CA ALA A 62 -36.20 -46.39 -16.84
C ALA A 62 -35.68 -45.91 -15.47
N ASN A 63 -35.94 -46.65 -14.38
CA ASN A 63 -35.46 -46.29 -13.05
C ASN A 63 -33.92 -46.29 -12.92
N LEU A 64 -33.25 -47.31 -13.46
CA LEU A 64 -31.78 -47.38 -13.46
C LEU A 64 -31.16 -46.26 -14.30
N LEU A 65 -31.74 -45.98 -15.47
CA LEU A 65 -31.29 -44.91 -16.35
C LEU A 65 -31.49 -43.54 -15.71
N ASN A 66 -32.60 -43.32 -15.00
CA ASN A 66 -32.85 -42.08 -14.27
C ASN A 66 -31.86 -41.87 -13.12
N GLU A 67 -31.48 -42.92 -12.39
CA GLU A 67 -30.46 -42.84 -11.34
C GLU A 67 -29.08 -42.48 -11.90
N GLU A 68 -28.69 -43.09 -13.02
CA GLU A 68 -27.41 -42.82 -13.68
C GLU A 68 -27.36 -41.42 -14.30
N VAL A 69 -28.47 -40.97 -14.90
CA VAL A 69 -28.63 -39.59 -15.38
C VAL A 69 -28.57 -38.59 -14.21
N ALA A 70 -29.16 -38.92 -13.05
CA ALA A 70 -29.07 -38.06 -11.86
C ALA A 70 -27.62 -37.93 -11.36
N LYS A 71 -26.88 -39.05 -11.27
CA LYS A 71 -25.45 -39.04 -10.91
C LYS A 71 -24.60 -38.26 -11.91
N SER A 72 -24.86 -38.44 -13.21
CA SER A 72 -24.16 -37.70 -14.27
C SER A 72 -24.43 -36.19 -14.18
N THR A 73 -25.67 -35.82 -13.87
CA THR A 73 -26.08 -34.42 -13.69
C THR A 73 -25.40 -33.80 -12.47
N GLU A 74 -25.38 -34.50 -11.33
CA GLU A 74 -24.67 -34.07 -10.12
C GLU A 74 -23.17 -33.88 -10.36
N LEU A 75 -22.52 -34.85 -11.03
CA LEU A 75 -21.11 -34.76 -11.35
C LEU A 75 -20.82 -33.58 -12.29
N SER A 76 -21.69 -33.32 -13.26
CA SER A 76 -21.62 -32.16 -14.14
C SER A 76 -21.72 -30.85 -13.34
N GLN A 77 -22.65 -30.76 -12.38
CA GLN A 77 -22.76 -29.59 -11.49
C GLN A 77 -21.48 -29.37 -10.69
N GLN A 78 -20.90 -30.43 -10.12
CA GLN A 78 -19.64 -30.33 -9.38
C GLN A 78 -18.49 -29.84 -10.27
N VAL A 79 -18.39 -30.34 -11.51
CA VAL A 79 -17.39 -29.87 -12.48
C VAL A 79 -17.59 -28.38 -12.78
N THR A 80 -18.83 -27.91 -12.95
CA THR A 80 -19.07 -26.48 -13.17
C THR A 80 -18.70 -25.64 -11.96
N LYS A 81 -19.03 -26.09 -10.74
CA LYS A 81 -18.66 -25.41 -9.50
C LYS A 81 -17.15 -25.30 -9.34
N LEU A 82 -16.42 -26.42 -9.47
CA LEU A 82 -14.95 -26.43 -9.41
C LEU A 82 -14.33 -25.52 -10.47
N LYS A 83 -14.89 -25.48 -11.69
CA LYS A 83 -14.44 -24.56 -12.74
C LYS A 83 -14.61 -23.09 -12.37
N THR A 84 -15.69 -22.73 -11.65
CA THR A 84 -15.87 -21.36 -11.15
C THR A 84 -14.91 -21.02 -10.01
N GLU A 85 -14.62 -21.98 -9.12
CA GLU A 85 -13.65 -21.80 -8.04
C GLU A 85 -12.23 -21.63 -8.59
N ILE A 86 -11.82 -22.45 -9.57
CA ILE A 86 -10.54 -22.32 -10.26
C ILE A 86 -10.39 -20.93 -10.89
N LYS A 87 -11.40 -20.44 -11.63
CA LYS A 87 -11.37 -19.09 -12.20
C LYS A 87 -11.24 -18.00 -11.14
N THR A 88 -11.85 -18.20 -9.97
CA THR A 88 -11.77 -17.25 -8.86
C THR A 88 -10.38 -17.27 -8.23
N LEU A 89 -9.79 -18.46 -8.06
CA LEU A 89 -8.43 -18.62 -7.55
C LEU A 89 -7.39 -18.03 -8.52
N GLU A 90 -7.53 -18.25 -9.83
CA GLU A 90 -6.67 -17.64 -10.86
C GLU A 90 -6.66 -16.11 -10.77
N LYS A 91 -7.83 -15.49 -10.59
CA LYS A 91 -7.93 -14.04 -10.37
C LYS A 91 -7.21 -13.62 -9.08
N LYS A 92 -7.38 -14.36 -7.98
CA LYS A 92 -6.70 -14.08 -6.71
C LYS A 92 -5.18 -14.19 -6.84
N VAL A 93 -4.68 -15.22 -7.52
CA VAL A 93 -3.25 -15.38 -7.80
C VAL A 93 -2.72 -14.19 -8.61
N SER A 94 -3.42 -13.79 -9.68
CA SER A 94 -3.04 -12.61 -10.47
C SER A 94 -3.00 -11.33 -9.64
N THR A 95 -3.97 -11.12 -8.75
CA THR A 95 -3.95 -9.95 -7.85
C THR A 95 -2.80 -10.02 -6.85
N LEU A 96 -2.53 -11.19 -6.27
CA LEU A 96 -1.45 -11.36 -5.31
C LEU A 96 -0.09 -11.13 -5.95
N GLU A 97 0.12 -11.59 -7.18
CA GLU A 97 1.35 -11.32 -7.94
C GLU A 97 1.55 -9.82 -8.19
N LYS A 98 0.49 -9.09 -8.55
CA LYS A 98 0.56 -7.62 -8.70
C LYS A 98 0.93 -6.95 -7.37
N THR A 99 0.30 -7.36 -6.27
CA THR A 99 0.62 -6.80 -4.94
C THR A 99 2.04 -7.13 -4.50
N LYS A 100 2.54 -8.34 -4.80
CA LYS A 100 3.91 -8.74 -4.49
C LYS A 100 4.91 -7.85 -5.22
N LYS A 101 4.74 -7.64 -6.52
CA LYS A 101 5.58 -6.74 -7.32
C LYS A 101 5.55 -5.29 -6.80
N ALA A 102 4.38 -4.81 -6.39
CA ALA A 102 4.22 -3.48 -5.79
C ALA A 102 4.92 -3.35 -4.42
N LEU A 103 4.96 -4.42 -3.62
CA LEU A 103 5.68 -4.44 -2.35
C LEU A 103 7.19 -4.55 -2.54
N GLU A 104 7.65 -5.33 -3.52
CA GLU A 104 9.07 -5.43 -3.85
C GLU A 104 9.65 -4.08 -4.30
N THR A 105 8.92 -3.35 -5.15
CA THR A 105 9.30 -1.99 -5.57
C THR A 105 9.34 -1.02 -4.39
N LYS A 106 8.28 -0.98 -3.56
CA LYS A 106 8.29 -0.15 -2.33
C LYS A 106 9.44 -0.48 -1.39
N ASN A 107 9.79 -1.75 -1.23
CA ASN A 107 10.92 -2.15 -0.39
C ASN A 107 12.27 -1.69 -0.98
N ALA A 108 12.42 -1.69 -2.30
CA ALA A 108 13.61 -1.15 -2.95
C ALA A 108 13.70 0.38 -2.74
N ASP A 109 12.58 1.10 -2.91
CA ASP A 109 12.50 2.55 -2.70
C ASP A 109 12.82 2.93 -1.24
N LEU A 110 12.28 2.19 -0.27
CA LEU A 110 12.54 2.41 1.15
C LEU A 110 14.01 2.18 1.49
N LYS A 111 14.64 1.13 0.94
CA LYS A 111 16.07 0.89 1.12
C LYS A 111 16.92 2.01 0.52
N ALA A 112 16.57 2.50 -0.66
CA ALA A 112 17.27 3.63 -1.27
C ALA A 112 17.12 4.91 -0.43
N LYS A 113 15.93 5.14 0.14
CA LYS A 113 15.69 6.27 1.04
C LYS A 113 16.47 6.13 2.35
N GLU A 114 16.56 4.93 2.90
CA GLU A 114 17.34 4.64 4.10
C GLU A 114 18.83 4.93 3.87
N THR A 115 19.40 4.48 2.74
CA THR A 115 20.80 4.77 2.40
C THR A 115 21.04 6.26 2.17
N ALA A 116 20.11 6.96 1.51
CA ALA A 116 20.22 8.40 1.31
C ALA A 116 20.20 9.16 2.65
N THR A 117 19.29 8.79 3.55
CA THR A 117 19.19 9.41 4.88
C THR A 117 20.44 9.13 5.72
N LEU A 118 21.03 7.93 5.59
CA LEU A 118 22.27 7.57 6.28
C LEU A 118 23.45 8.42 5.77
N THR A 119 23.59 8.60 4.45
CA THR A 119 24.63 9.46 3.88
C THR A 119 24.46 10.94 4.27
N GLU A 120 23.23 11.44 4.36
CA GLU A 120 22.93 12.78 4.84
C GLU A 120 23.33 12.95 6.32
N LYS A 121 23.01 11.95 7.15
CA LYS A 121 23.40 11.93 8.57
C LYS A 121 24.92 11.95 8.74
N GLU A 122 25.65 11.18 7.94
CA GLU A 122 27.12 11.18 7.98
C GLU A 122 27.69 12.54 7.57
N SER A 123 27.16 13.16 6.51
CA SER A 123 27.57 14.51 6.07
C SER A 123 27.31 15.57 7.16
N LEU A 124 26.12 15.54 7.77
CA LEU A 124 25.79 16.45 8.87
C LEU A 124 26.70 16.23 10.08
N SER A 125 27.03 14.97 10.41
CA SER A 125 27.98 14.67 11.49
C SER A 125 29.36 15.25 11.20
N GLN A 126 29.84 15.19 9.96
CA GLN A 126 31.12 15.80 9.58
C GLN A 126 31.07 17.33 9.72
N GLN A 127 29.99 17.96 9.27
CA GLN A 127 29.82 19.41 9.43
C GLN A 127 29.80 19.84 10.89
N ILE A 128 29.16 19.06 11.78
CA ILE A 128 29.18 19.31 13.22
C ILE A 128 30.63 19.28 13.75
N THR A 129 31.40 18.23 13.42
CA THR A 129 32.81 18.15 13.88
C THR A 129 33.68 19.28 13.34
N GLU A 130 33.45 19.72 12.10
CA GLU A 130 34.16 20.86 11.52
C GLU A 130 33.81 22.17 12.25
N LEU A 131 32.52 22.42 12.51
CA LEU A 131 32.06 23.59 13.25
C LEU A 131 32.59 23.60 14.69
N GLU A 132 32.61 22.47 15.37
CA GLU A 132 33.20 22.34 16.71
C GLU A 132 34.70 22.73 16.71
N SER A 133 35.45 22.29 15.69
CA SER A 133 36.86 22.65 15.55
C SER A 133 37.06 24.17 15.37
N LYS A 134 36.25 24.80 14.51
CA LYS A 134 36.24 26.25 14.25
C LYS A 134 35.84 27.06 15.48
N VAL A 135 34.87 26.58 16.26
CA VAL A 135 34.50 27.21 17.54
C VAL A 135 35.68 27.17 18.50
N SER A 136 36.41 26.05 18.58
CA SER A 136 37.59 25.97 19.45
C SER A 136 38.71 26.94 19.04
N THR A 137 38.95 27.11 17.73
CA THR A 137 40.00 28.01 17.22
C THR A 137 39.63 29.46 17.47
N LEU A 138 38.40 29.86 17.14
CA LEU A 138 37.90 31.22 17.40
C LEU A 138 37.89 31.54 18.90
N THR A 139 37.64 30.55 19.77
CA THR A 139 37.70 30.74 21.22
C THR A 139 39.13 31.01 21.69
N LYS A 140 40.12 30.28 21.15
CA LYS A 140 41.55 30.53 21.44
C LYS A 140 41.99 31.89 20.92
N GLU A 141 41.65 32.25 19.68
CA GLU A 141 41.95 33.57 19.11
C GLU A 141 41.34 34.69 19.96
N LYS A 142 40.09 34.55 20.41
CA LYS A 142 39.44 35.50 21.31
C LYS A 142 40.17 35.65 22.64
N GLN A 143 40.68 34.56 23.22
CA GLN A 143 41.50 34.61 24.43
C GLN A 143 42.83 35.32 24.19
N THR A 144 43.52 35.02 23.10
CA THR A 144 44.77 35.69 22.72
C THR A 144 44.57 37.20 22.55
N ILE A 145 43.55 37.62 21.80
CA ILE A 145 43.22 39.03 21.59
C ILE A 145 42.87 39.71 22.92
N ALA A 146 42.16 39.03 23.83
CA ALA A 146 41.90 39.57 25.15
C ALA A 146 43.21 39.82 25.93
N THR A 147 44.14 38.86 25.91
CA THR A 147 45.44 39.05 26.59
C THR A 147 46.31 40.12 25.95
N GLU A 148 46.24 40.30 24.62
CA GLU A 148 46.94 41.38 23.93
C GLU A 148 46.34 42.74 24.29
N ARG A 149 45.01 42.85 24.35
CA ARG A 149 44.32 44.06 24.80
C ARG A 149 44.73 44.43 26.22
N ASP A 150 44.78 43.45 27.14
CA ASP A 150 45.14 43.70 28.54
C ASP A 150 46.59 44.21 28.64
N LYS A 151 47.52 43.61 27.89
CA LYS A 151 48.93 44.08 27.82
C LYS A 151 49.04 45.49 27.24
N LEU A 152 48.39 45.77 26.12
CA LEU A 152 48.36 47.10 25.50
C LEU A 152 47.76 48.13 26.45
N SER A 153 46.72 47.76 27.20
CA SER A 153 46.11 48.62 28.21
C SER A 153 47.07 48.94 29.36
N GLU A 154 47.83 47.95 29.84
CA GLU A 154 48.88 48.16 30.85
C GLU A 154 50.02 49.05 30.31
N GLU A 155 50.43 48.84 29.06
CA GLU A 155 51.46 49.66 28.41
C GLU A 155 51.01 51.12 28.24
N VAL A 156 49.78 51.35 27.78
CA VAL A 156 49.18 52.70 27.68
C VAL A 156 49.09 53.37 29.05
N ALA A 157 48.71 52.64 30.11
CA ALA A 157 48.69 53.18 31.47
C ALA A 157 50.09 53.58 31.96
N SER A 158 51.11 52.78 31.64
CA SER A 158 52.51 53.09 31.99
C SER A 158 53.05 54.30 31.23
N LEU A 159 52.71 54.46 29.95
CA LEU A 159 53.08 55.61 29.13
C LEU A 159 52.39 56.89 29.58
N ASN A 160 51.10 56.85 29.92
CA ASN A 160 50.38 58.00 30.49
C ASN A 160 50.95 58.44 31.86
N SER A 161 51.42 57.49 32.66
CA SER A 161 52.08 57.77 33.93
C SER A 161 53.47 58.37 33.74
N ALA A 162 54.22 57.92 32.72
CA ALA A 162 55.51 58.50 32.34
C ALA A 162 55.35 59.92 31.74
N ALA A 163 54.33 60.14 30.91
CA ALA A 163 53.97 61.47 30.40
C ALA A 163 53.53 62.43 31.53
N SER A 164 52.97 61.92 32.64
CA SER A 164 52.66 62.72 33.83
C SER A 164 53.88 63.09 34.70
N SER A 165 55.09 62.64 34.35
CA SER A 165 56.34 63.00 35.06
C SER A 165 57.24 63.98 34.30
N SER A 166 56.77 64.48 33.16
CA SER A 166 57.46 65.52 32.39
C SER A 166 56.44 66.38 31.65
N GLU A 167 55.64 67.15 32.40
CA GLU A 167 55.07 68.44 31.98
C GLU A 167 54.33 69.10 33.14
N GLU A 168 55.06 69.90 33.91
CA GLU A 168 54.47 71.02 34.64
C GLU A 168 55.04 72.32 34.05
N SER A 169 54.14 73.24 33.68
CA SER A 169 54.36 74.61 33.17
C SER A 169 54.75 74.74 31.67
N GLN A 170 54.03 75.42 30.78
CA GLN A 170 53.30 76.69 30.91
C GLN A 170 52.21 76.91 29.83
N ASN A 171 51.08 77.47 30.29
CA ASN A 171 50.35 78.61 29.71
C ASN A 171 49.75 78.48 28.28
N SER A 172 48.43 78.41 28.18
CA SER A 172 47.62 79.60 27.82
C SER A 172 46.14 79.25 27.66
N PHE A 173 45.37 79.99 28.41
CA PHE A 173 43.96 80.28 28.27
C PHE A 173 43.58 80.54 26.80
N VAL A 174 42.87 79.61 26.19
CA VAL A 174 41.90 79.91 25.14
C VAL A 174 40.58 79.27 25.58
N ASP A 175 39.76 80.13 26.16
CA ASP A 175 38.32 80.02 26.26
C ASP A 175 37.74 79.64 24.89
N TYR A 176 37.50 78.34 24.68
CA TYR A 176 36.50 77.84 23.77
C TYR A 176 35.50 77.07 24.61
N GLY A 177 34.29 77.62 24.63
CA GLY A 177 33.20 77.28 25.51
C GLY A 177 33.08 75.79 25.80
N SER A 178 32.88 75.51 27.08
CA SER A 178 31.88 74.56 27.57
C SER A 178 30.92 74.10 26.46
N SER A 179 31.28 73.04 25.73
CA SER A 179 30.26 72.14 25.21
C SER A 179 29.84 71.32 26.41
N GLU A 180 29.04 71.98 27.26
CA GLU A 180 28.07 71.33 28.10
C GLU A 180 27.45 70.26 27.22
N SER A 181 27.74 69.00 27.51
CA SER A 181 27.26 67.87 26.71
C SER A 181 25.74 67.93 26.77
N GLU A 182 25.12 68.55 25.77
CA GLU A 182 23.67 68.73 25.69
C GLU A 182 23.02 67.36 25.54
N TYR A 183 22.69 66.73 26.66
CA TYR A 183 22.07 65.42 26.62
C TYR A 183 20.61 65.56 26.18
N TYR A 184 20.31 65.14 24.96
CA TYR A 184 18.93 65.04 24.48
C TYR A 184 18.35 63.69 24.88
N GLY A 185 17.22 63.67 25.60
CA GLY A 185 16.55 62.44 25.98
C GLY A 185 15.88 61.73 24.79
N ASN A 186 15.52 62.47 23.74
CA ASN A 186 14.91 61.94 22.52
C ASN A 186 15.01 62.92 21.32
N CYS A 187 14.67 62.45 20.12
CA CYS A 187 14.72 63.27 18.91
C CYS A 187 13.73 64.43 18.83
N THR A 188 12.66 64.43 19.63
CA THR A 188 11.75 65.58 19.72
C THR A 188 12.43 66.74 20.42
N GLU A 189 13.16 66.45 21.49
CA GLU A 189 13.94 67.42 22.26
C GLU A 189 15.09 68.01 21.41
N ALA A 190 15.83 67.14 20.71
CA ALA A 190 16.90 67.57 19.80
C ALA A 190 16.38 68.47 18.64
N ARG A 191 15.20 68.17 18.08
CA ARG A 191 14.57 69.02 17.06
C ARG A 191 14.03 70.33 17.63
N ALA A 192 13.46 70.30 18.83
CA ALA A 192 12.98 71.51 19.50
C ALA A 192 14.12 72.47 19.85
N ALA A 193 15.30 71.93 20.16
CA ALA A 193 16.54 72.69 20.35
C ALA A 193 17.20 73.13 19.03
N GLY A 194 16.71 72.67 17.88
CA GLY A 194 17.29 72.98 16.56
C GLY A 194 18.62 72.27 16.27
N ALA A 195 18.96 71.23 17.05
CA ALA A 195 20.22 70.49 16.96
C ALA A 195 20.17 69.31 15.96
N ALA A 196 18.98 68.92 15.47
CA ALA A 196 18.84 67.83 14.52
C ALA A 196 19.15 68.28 13.07
N PRO A 197 19.82 67.46 12.25
CA PRO A 197 20.34 66.11 12.56
C PRO A 197 21.61 66.15 13.42
N VAL A 198 21.69 65.27 14.43
CA VAL A 198 22.81 65.19 15.40
C VAL A 198 23.79 64.10 14.95
N ARG A 199 25.04 64.41 14.65
CA ARG A 199 26.00 63.44 14.09
C ARG A 199 26.94 62.86 15.15
N VAL A 200 27.52 61.70 14.87
CA VAL A 200 28.59 61.13 15.71
C VAL A 200 29.71 62.16 15.89
N GLY A 201 29.97 62.52 17.14
CA GLY A 201 30.98 63.52 17.53
C GLY A 201 30.40 64.90 17.83
N ASP A 202 29.15 65.17 17.46
CA ASP A 202 28.47 66.40 17.86
C ASP A 202 28.11 66.35 19.36
N PRO A 203 28.18 67.48 20.08
CA PRO A 203 27.71 67.56 21.45
C PRO A 203 26.24 67.16 21.53
N GLY A 204 25.94 66.20 22.38
CA GLY A 204 24.59 65.65 22.55
C GLY A 204 24.23 64.45 21.69
N TYR A 205 25.15 63.98 20.83
CA TYR A 205 24.98 62.70 20.18
C TYR A 205 24.91 61.57 21.22
N GLY A 206 23.85 60.77 21.13
CA GLY A 206 23.72 59.51 21.85
C GLY A 206 23.21 58.44 20.91
N ARG A 207 23.71 57.21 21.08
CA ARG A 207 23.29 56.05 20.27
C ARG A 207 21.78 55.77 20.34
N HIS A 208 21.07 56.31 21.33
CA HIS A 208 19.61 56.23 21.43
C HIS A 208 18.85 57.16 20.47
N LEU A 209 19.54 58.13 19.85
CA LEU A 209 18.99 59.06 18.86
C LEU A 209 19.14 58.55 17.42
N ASP A 210 20.05 57.60 17.21
CA ASP A 210 20.38 56.95 15.94
C ASP A 210 19.76 55.55 15.91
N ARG A 211 18.61 55.41 15.24
CA ARG A 211 17.78 54.19 15.30
C ARG A 211 18.35 53.06 14.46
N ASP A 212 18.99 53.39 13.34
CA ASP A 212 19.52 52.46 12.35
C ASP A 212 21.04 52.29 12.44
N GLY A 213 21.73 53.16 13.18
CA GLY A 213 23.14 53.01 13.54
C GLY A 213 24.10 53.52 12.47
N ASP A 214 23.66 54.44 11.63
CA ASP A 214 24.44 54.95 10.49
C ASP A 214 25.35 56.14 10.87
N GLY A 215 25.22 56.64 12.10
CA GLY A 215 25.97 57.77 12.65
C GLY A 215 25.29 59.13 12.53
N VAL A 216 24.02 59.17 12.10
CA VAL A 216 23.20 60.39 12.02
C VAL A 216 21.91 60.22 12.83
N GLY A 217 21.87 60.83 14.01
CA GLY A 217 20.70 60.83 14.88
C GLY A 217 19.62 61.80 14.42
N CYS A 218 18.36 61.39 14.58
CA CYS A 218 17.17 62.22 14.39
C CYS A 218 16.93 62.78 12.97
N GLU A 219 17.31 62.02 11.94
CA GLU A 219 16.82 62.21 10.57
C GLU A 219 15.29 62.24 10.44
#